data_AF-A0A8J6BU46-F1
#
_entry.id   AF-A0A8J6BU46-F1
#
_cell.length_a   1.000
_cell.length_b   1.000
_cell.length_c   1.000
_cell.angle_alpha   90.00
_cell.angle_beta   90.00
_cell.angle_gamma   90.00
#
_symmetry.space_group_name_H-M   'P 1'
#
loop_
_entity.id
_entity.type
_entity.pdbx_description
1 polymer ?
#
loop_
_entity_poly.entity_id
_entity_poly.type
_entity_poly.pdbx_seq_one_letter_code
_entity_poly.pdbx_strand_id
1 'polypeptide(L)'
;MALHRLQPRVQAEAVALGQHWPIASANIWIIIFSYVGNYFWTHYFFTVLGASYTFPSWRMNNVPHTTFLLTHACFLFYHMTSNMTLRKLRHSTAHLPQFIRWSFEAAWVLALSYFIAYLETLAIANFPYYEFVDRDIMYKVGSLFYAIYFIISFPMFSRIDENEEKWSLTRVAVDALGAAMLVTIILDLWRIFLGPIVPVLESRHCGQPGLAWFQVQNVSV
;
A
#
# COMPACT_ATOMS: atom_id res chain seq x y z
N MET A 1 36.39 34.92 13.11
CA MET A 1 35.69 33.99 14.02
C MET A 1 34.29 34.54 14.30
N ALA A 2 33.42 34.55 13.28
CA ALA A 2 32.07 35.10 13.36
C ALA A 2 31.07 33.94 13.28
N LEU A 3 30.73 33.37 14.43
CA LEU A 3 29.60 32.47 14.57
C LEU A 3 28.32 33.29 14.34
N HIS A 4 27.82 33.23 13.11
CA HIS A 4 26.57 33.83 12.70
C HIS A 4 25.44 33.19 13.51
N ARG A 5 25.00 33.85 14.60
CA ARG A 5 23.74 33.52 15.27
C ARG A 5 22.63 33.81 14.27
N LEU A 6 22.08 32.76 13.66
CA LEU A 6 20.82 32.86 12.93
C LEU A 6 19.77 33.44 13.89
N GLN A 7 18.97 34.39 13.41
CA GLN A 7 17.90 34.99 14.21
C GLN A 7 16.99 33.87 14.76
N PRO A 8 16.53 33.96 16.02
CA PRO A 8 15.74 32.91 16.67
C PRO A 8 14.47 32.54 15.88
N ARG A 9 13.93 33.46 15.06
CA ARG A 9 12.81 33.21 14.16
C ARG A 9 13.15 32.28 12.99
N VAL A 10 14.32 32.47 12.37
CA VAL A 10 14.81 31.61 11.27
C VAL A 10 15.11 30.21 11.79
N GLN A 11 15.64 30.10 13.01
CA GLN A 11 15.87 28.82 13.67
C GLN A 11 14.55 28.10 13.98
N ALA A 12 13.53 28.82 14.46
CA ALA A 12 12.21 28.26 14.74
C ALA A 12 11.50 27.79 13.46
N GLU A 13 11.55 28.58 12.38
CA GLU A 13 11.00 28.19 11.08
C GLU A 13 11.74 26.99 10.48
N ALA A 14 13.07 26.92 10.60
CA ALA A 14 13.86 25.78 10.15
C ALA A 14 13.54 24.49 10.95
N VAL A 15 13.30 24.60 12.25
CA VAL A 15 12.87 23.48 13.10
C VAL A 15 11.45 23.02 12.73
N ALA A 16 10.52 23.96 12.54
CA ALA A 16 9.15 23.65 12.13
C ALA A 16 9.10 22.98 10.74
N LEU A 17 9.77 23.56 9.73
CA LEU A 17 9.91 22.96 8.40
C LEU A 17 10.61 21.60 8.45
N GLY A 18 11.59 21.46 9.34
CA GLY A 18 12.27 20.19 9.60
C GLY A 18 11.32 19.11 10.13
N GLN A 19 10.33 19.48 10.94
CA GLN A 19 9.35 18.57 11.53
C GLN A 19 8.18 18.25 10.59
N HIS A 20 7.79 19.17 9.69
CA HIS A 20 6.73 18.93 8.71
C HIS A 20 7.18 18.09 7.50
N TRP A 21 8.48 18.11 7.20
CA TRP A 21 9.08 17.34 6.11
C TRP A 21 8.75 15.83 6.13
N PRO A 22 9.02 15.07 7.21
CA PRO A 22 8.75 13.63 7.24
C PRO A 22 7.26 13.32 7.10
N ILE A 23 6.40 14.17 7.65
CA ILE A 23 4.94 14.03 7.56
C ILE A 23 4.49 14.20 6.10
N ALA A 24 4.97 15.23 5.41
CA ALA A 24 4.64 15.48 4.01
C ALA A 24 5.13 14.35 3.10
N SER A 25 6.36 13.87 3.33
CA SER A 25 6.97 12.79 2.56
C SER A 25 6.19 11.48 2.73
N ALA A 26 5.85 11.11 3.97
CA ALA A 26 5.04 9.94 4.27
C ALA A 26 3.67 9.98 3.57
N ASN A 27 2.99 11.13 3.64
CA ASN A 27 1.69 11.31 2.98
C ASN A 27 1.80 11.19 1.46
N ILE A 28 2.77 11.86 0.83
CA ILE A 28 2.95 11.81 -0.62
C ILE A 28 3.23 10.39 -1.10
N TRP A 29 4.11 9.68 -0.39
CA TRP A 29 4.43 8.30 -0.74
C TRP A 29 3.19 7.40 -0.67
N ILE A 30 2.43 7.47 0.43
CA ILE A 30 1.24 6.64 0.62
C ILE A 30 0.09 7.05 -0.31
N ILE A 31 -0.10 8.33 -0.60
CA ILE A 31 -1.10 8.79 -1.59
C ILE A 31 -0.83 8.12 -2.93
N ILE A 32 0.42 8.17 -3.41
CA ILE A 32 0.78 7.61 -4.71
C ILE A 32 0.61 6.08 -4.70
N PHE A 33 1.20 5.40 -3.70
CA PHE A 33 1.16 3.95 -3.62
C PHE A 33 -0.27 3.41 -3.47
N SER A 34 -1.07 4.01 -2.58
CA SER A 34 -2.47 3.62 -2.37
C SER A 34 -3.36 3.99 -3.57
N TYR A 35 -3.05 5.06 -4.32
CA TYR A 35 -3.80 5.42 -5.52
C TYR A 35 -3.59 4.37 -6.62
N VAL A 36 -2.35 3.94 -6.84
CA VAL A 36 -2.04 2.85 -7.76
C VAL A 36 -2.77 1.57 -7.32
N GLY A 37 -2.69 1.23 -6.04
CA GLY A 37 -3.36 0.04 -5.51
C GLY A 37 -4.89 0.07 -5.63
N ASN A 38 -5.53 1.21 -5.37
CA ASN A 38 -6.99 1.33 -5.42
C ASN A 38 -7.56 1.41 -6.84
N TYR A 39 -6.82 1.94 -7.82
CA TYR A 39 -7.40 2.24 -9.13
C TYR A 39 -6.77 1.48 -10.30
N PHE A 40 -5.52 1.02 -10.18
CA PHE A 40 -4.84 0.26 -11.24
C PHE A 40 -4.82 -1.24 -10.95
N TRP A 41 -4.68 -1.63 -9.70
CA TRP A 41 -4.65 -3.06 -9.32
C TRP A 41 -6.03 -3.69 -9.18
N THR A 42 -7.11 -2.93 -9.33
CA THR A 42 -8.52 -3.39 -9.23
C THR A 42 -8.81 -4.66 -10.04
N HIS A 43 -8.16 -4.85 -11.19
CA HIS A 43 -8.29 -6.06 -11.99
C HIS A 43 -7.86 -7.32 -11.21
N TYR A 44 -6.80 -7.24 -10.40
CA TYR A 44 -6.42 -8.35 -9.50
C TYR A 44 -7.47 -8.53 -8.40
N PHE A 45 -7.98 -7.46 -7.80
CA PHE A 45 -9.02 -7.58 -6.76
C PHE A 45 -10.33 -8.18 -7.27
N PHE A 46 -10.79 -7.78 -8.44
CA PHE A 46 -12.09 -8.21 -8.94
C PHE A 46 -12.02 -9.52 -9.70
N THR A 47 -10.95 -9.75 -10.46
CA THR A 47 -10.82 -10.93 -11.33
C THR A 47 -10.05 -12.07 -10.67
N VAL A 48 -9.02 -11.77 -9.87
CA VAL A 48 -8.22 -12.81 -9.19
C VAL A 48 -8.84 -13.18 -7.83
N LEU A 49 -9.35 -12.19 -7.10
CA LEU A 49 -9.90 -12.35 -5.75
C LEU A 49 -11.43 -12.43 -5.68
N GLY A 50 -12.16 -12.05 -6.75
CA GLY A 50 -13.63 -12.15 -6.78
C GLY A 50 -14.33 -11.22 -5.80
N ALA A 51 -13.72 -10.09 -5.46
CA ALA A 51 -14.31 -9.10 -4.57
C ALA A 51 -15.27 -8.15 -5.31
N SER A 52 -16.25 -7.55 -4.62
CA SER A 52 -17.07 -6.45 -5.18
C SER A 52 -17.64 -5.53 -4.10
N TYR A 53 -17.66 -4.21 -4.39
CA TYR A 53 -18.29 -3.20 -3.54
C TYR A 53 -19.77 -2.99 -3.93
N THR A 54 -20.69 -3.04 -2.96
CA THR A 54 -22.14 -2.99 -3.22
C THR A 54 -22.82 -1.67 -2.82
N PHE A 55 -22.17 -0.79 -2.05
CA PHE A 55 -22.78 0.47 -1.59
C PHE A 55 -22.82 1.58 -2.65
N PRO A 56 -23.85 2.45 -2.66
CA PRO A 56 -23.96 3.55 -3.62
C PRO A 56 -22.89 4.61 -3.36
N SER A 57 -22.11 4.96 -4.40
CA SER A 57 -21.05 5.96 -4.29
C SER A 57 -20.61 6.45 -5.65
N TRP A 58 -19.88 7.57 -5.69
CA TRP A 58 -19.12 7.95 -6.88
C TRP A 58 -17.90 7.03 -7.03
N ARG A 59 -17.79 6.34 -8.17
CA ARG A 59 -16.81 5.26 -8.39
C ARG A 59 -15.86 5.58 -9.53
N MET A 60 -14.61 5.16 -9.39
CA MET A 60 -13.61 5.12 -10.45
C MET A 60 -13.11 3.68 -10.56
N ASN A 61 -13.19 3.08 -11.74
CA ASN A 61 -12.86 1.67 -11.95
C ASN A 61 -13.58 0.72 -10.97
N ASN A 62 -14.88 0.93 -10.77
CA ASN A 62 -15.74 0.23 -9.79
C ASN A 62 -15.35 0.38 -8.31
N VAL A 63 -14.34 1.20 -7.98
CA VAL A 63 -13.93 1.48 -6.61
C VAL A 63 -14.51 2.82 -6.13
N PRO A 64 -15.21 2.85 -4.98
CA PRO A 64 -15.67 4.08 -4.35
C PRO A 64 -14.53 5.01 -3.97
N HIS A 65 -14.64 6.32 -4.22
CA HIS A 65 -13.58 7.26 -3.82
C HIS A 65 -13.39 7.35 -2.30
N THR A 66 -14.44 7.05 -1.54
CA THR A 66 -14.39 7.01 -0.07
C THR A 66 -13.47 5.91 0.46
N THR A 67 -13.33 4.78 -0.25
CA THR A 67 -12.44 3.69 0.17
C THR A 67 -10.98 4.07 -0.05
N PHE A 68 -10.67 4.91 -1.02
CA PHE A 68 -9.31 5.44 -1.19
C PHE A 68 -8.88 6.26 0.03
N LEU A 69 -9.73 7.15 0.53
CA LEU A 69 -9.42 7.96 1.72
C LEU A 69 -9.22 7.10 2.98
N LEU A 70 -10.08 6.09 3.16
CA LEU A 70 -9.92 5.12 4.24
C LEU A 70 -8.62 4.32 4.09
N THR A 71 -8.34 3.84 2.87
CA THR A 71 -7.11 3.08 2.57
C THR A 71 -5.87 3.91 2.85
N HIS A 72 -5.88 5.20 2.49
CA HIS A 72 -4.78 6.11 2.77
C HIS A 72 -4.48 6.19 4.28
N ALA A 73 -5.51 6.36 5.10
CA ALA A 73 -5.37 6.40 6.56
C ALA A 73 -4.85 5.07 7.13
N CYS A 74 -5.44 3.94 6.71
CA CYS A 74 -5.00 2.60 7.13
C CYS A 74 -3.54 2.33 6.70
N PHE A 75 -3.20 2.63 5.45
CA PHE A 75 -1.85 2.39 4.92
C PHE A 75 -0.82 3.25 5.64
N LEU A 76 -1.10 4.53 5.91
CA LEU A 76 -0.23 5.35 6.75
C LEU A 76 0.01 4.70 8.11
N PHE A 77 -1.05 4.24 8.78
CA PHE A 77 -0.93 3.58 10.08
C PHE A 77 -0.06 2.32 10.01
N TYR A 78 -0.25 1.46 9.00
CA TYR A 78 0.52 0.23 8.83
C TYR A 78 2.00 0.50 8.55
N HIS A 79 2.29 1.46 7.68
CA HIS A 79 3.66 1.80 7.31
C HIS A 79 4.42 2.51 8.43
N MET A 80 3.75 3.39 9.20
CA MET A 80 4.33 3.98 10.40
C MET A 80 4.62 2.92 11.48
N THR A 81 3.66 2.03 11.73
CA THR A 81 3.85 0.91 12.67
C THR A 81 5.01 0.01 12.23
N SER A 82 5.11 -0.29 10.94
CA SER A 82 6.21 -1.05 10.36
C SER A 82 7.56 -0.37 10.57
N ASN A 83 7.69 0.92 10.27
CA ASN A 83 8.93 1.68 10.49
C ASN A 83 9.36 1.66 11.97
N MET A 84 8.41 1.88 12.90
CA MET A 84 8.70 1.85 14.34
C MET A 84 9.20 0.48 14.80
N THR A 85 8.58 -0.61 14.33
CA THR A 85 8.98 -1.98 14.70
C THR A 85 10.31 -2.38 14.06
N LEU A 86 10.53 -2.04 12.78
CA LEU A 86 11.79 -2.28 12.08
C LEU A 86 12.95 -1.51 12.72
N ARG A 87 12.75 -0.27 13.13
CA ARG A 87 13.78 0.51 13.85
C ARG A 87 14.15 -0.14 15.18
N LYS A 88 13.15 -0.58 15.97
CA LYS A 88 13.39 -1.32 17.22
C LYS A 88 14.12 -2.63 16.98
N LEU A 89 13.76 -3.37 15.93
CA LEU A 89 14.41 -4.62 15.55
C LEU A 89 15.87 -4.40 15.15
N ARG A 90 16.14 -3.41 14.29
CA ARG A 90 17.50 -3.02 13.86
C ARG A 90 18.38 -2.63 15.03
N HIS A 91 17.85 -1.84 15.95
CA HIS A 91 18.56 -1.46 17.17
C HIS A 91 18.87 -2.68 18.05
N SER A 92 17.89 -3.57 18.24
CA SER A 92 18.05 -4.76 19.10
C SER A 92 19.02 -5.78 18.52
N THR A 93 19.07 -5.89 17.19
CA THR A 93 19.93 -6.84 16.46
C THR A 93 21.27 -6.22 16.02
N ALA A 94 21.57 -4.97 16.39
CA ALA A 94 22.75 -4.24 15.91
C ALA A 94 24.08 -4.94 16.25
N HIS A 95 24.12 -5.73 17.33
CA HIS A 95 25.29 -6.48 17.78
C HIS A 95 25.52 -7.79 17.00
N LEU A 96 24.55 -8.24 16.20
CA LEU A 96 24.61 -9.51 15.48
C LEU A 96 25.31 -9.39 14.12
N PRO A 97 25.87 -10.50 13.59
CA PRO A 97 26.40 -10.55 12.23
C PRO A 97 25.38 -10.12 11.16
N GLN A 98 25.87 -9.50 10.08
CA GLN A 98 25.03 -8.91 9.04
C GLN A 98 24.00 -9.89 8.44
N PHE A 99 24.40 -11.13 8.18
CA PHE A 99 23.50 -12.16 7.63
C PHE A 99 22.31 -12.46 8.55
N ILE A 100 22.56 -12.53 9.86
CA ILE A 100 21.53 -12.79 10.86
C ILE A 100 20.58 -11.60 10.96
N ARG A 101 21.10 -10.37 10.91
CA ARG A 101 20.30 -9.14 10.87
C ARG A 101 19.35 -9.12 9.67
N TRP A 102 19.85 -9.39 8.47
CA TRP A 102 19.02 -9.50 7.25
C TRP A 102 17.95 -10.57 7.38
N SER A 103 18.28 -11.72 7.98
CA SER A 103 17.32 -12.80 8.18
C SER A 103 16.20 -12.40 9.15
N PHE A 104 16.54 -11.74 10.26
CA PHE A 104 15.54 -11.21 11.20
C PHE A 104 14.67 -10.12 10.57
N GLU A 105 15.26 -9.18 9.83
CA GLU A 105 14.51 -8.14 9.12
C GLU A 105 13.56 -8.74 8.09
N ALA A 106 14.03 -9.68 7.27
CA ALA A 106 13.20 -10.35 6.28
C ALA A 106 12.06 -11.16 6.93
N ALA A 107 12.37 -11.95 7.96
CA ALA A 107 11.36 -12.71 8.70
C ALA A 107 10.31 -11.79 9.35
N TRP A 108 10.73 -10.66 9.91
CA TRP A 108 9.84 -9.69 10.52
C TRP A 108 8.92 -9.01 9.49
N VAL A 109 9.47 -8.58 8.35
CA VAL A 109 8.67 -8.03 7.25
C VAL A 109 7.64 -9.05 6.79
N LEU A 110 8.04 -10.29 6.51
CA LEU A 110 7.13 -11.35 6.07
C LEU A 110 6.00 -11.59 7.09
N ALA A 111 6.35 -11.71 8.37
CA ALA A 111 5.38 -11.94 9.44
C ALA A 111 4.41 -10.75 9.61
N LEU A 112 4.93 -9.53 9.66
CA LEU A 112 4.12 -8.33 9.83
C LEU A 112 3.22 -8.07 8.61
N SER A 113 3.75 -8.24 7.40
CA SER A 113 3.00 -8.08 6.15
C SER A 113 1.84 -9.06 6.07
N TYR A 114 2.06 -10.34 6.39
CA TYR A 114 1.00 -11.33 6.41
C TYR A 114 -0.03 -11.05 7.51
N PHE A 115 0.41 -10.66 8.71
CA PHE A 115 -0.47 -10.33 9.81
C PHE A 115 -1.40 -9.17 9.49
N ILE A 116 -0.88 -8.06 8.96
CA ILE A 116 -1.68 -6.90 8.55
C ILE A 116 -2.62 -7.26 7.39
N ALA A 117 -2.14 -7.98 6.39
CA ALA A 117 -2.96 -8.45 5.28
C ALA A 117 -4.13 -9.33 5.75
N TYR A 118 -3.89 -10.21 6.72
CA TYR A 118 -4.93 -11.05 7.30
C TYR A 118 -5.96 -10.22 8.09
N LEU A 119 -5.54 -9.24 8.89
CA LEU A 119 -6.44 -8.34 9.59
C LEU A 119 -7.29 -7.50 8.63
N GLU A 120 -6.69 -6.98 7.55
CA GLU A 120 -7.42 -6.28 6.49
C GLU A 120 -8.46 -7.19 5.84
N THR A 121 -8.07 -8.43 5.54
CA THR A 121 -8.97 -9.42 4.95
C THR A 121 -10.16 -9.71 5.88
N LEU A 122 -9.90 -9.88 7.18
CA LEU A 122 -10.95 -10.04 8.19
C LEU A 122 -11.85 -8.81 8.30
N ALA A 123 -11.28 -7.60 8.31
CA ALA A 123 -12.05 -6.37 8.39
C ALA A 123 -12.98 -6.19 7.18
N ILE A 124 -12.46 -6.44 5.99
CA ILE A 124 -13.20 -6.34 4.73
C ILE A 124 -14.29 -7.43 4.65
N ALA A 125 -13.99 -8.68 5.07
CA ALA A 125 -14.95 -9.78 5.02
C ALA A 125 -16.16 -9.60 5.96
N ASN A 126 -16.01 -8.79 7.01
CA ASN A 126 -17.08 -8.42 7.92
C ASN A 126 -17.78 -7.10 7.54
N PHE A 127 -17.35 -6.43 6.47
CA PHE A 127 -18.01 -5.21 6.01
C PHE A 127 -19.27 -5.55 5.21
N PRO A 128 -20.46 -5.06 5.61
CA PRO A 128 -21.74 -5.48 5.03
C PRO A 128 -21.91 -5.08 3.55
N TYR A 129 -21.08 -4.16 3.04
CA TYR A 129 -21.14 -3.71 1.65
C TYR A 129 -19.96 -4.18 0.80
N TYR A 130 -19.31 -5.27 1.23
CA TYR A 130 -18.24 -5.93 0.50
C TYR A 130 -18.54 -7.42 0.38
N GLU A 131 -18.66 -7.90 -0.86
CA GLU A 131 -18.97 -9.29 -1.15
C GLU A 131 -17.73 -10.04 -1.66
N PHE A 132 -17.56 -11.27 -1.17
CA PHE A 132 -16.57 -12.23 -1.64
C PHE A 132 -17.29 -13.47 -2.17
N VAL A 133 -16.83 -13.99 -3.31
CA VAL A 133 -17.34 -15.25 -3.87
C VAL A 133 -17.03 -16.43 -2.94
N ASP A 134 -15.81 -16.50 -2.41
CA ASP A 134 -15.39 -17.53 -1.46
C ASP A 134 -14.52 -16.91 -0.35
N ARG A 135 -15.08 -16.90 0.88
CA ARG A 135 -14.42 -16.30 2.05
C ARG A 135 -13.26 -17.16 2.56
N ASP A 136 -13.35 -18.49 2.44
CA ASP A 136 -12.33 -19.40 2.97
C ASP A 136 -11.05 -19.35 2.12
N ILE A 137 -11.22 -19.23 0.80
CA ILE A 137 -10.12 -19.01 -0.13
C ILE A 137 -9.51 -17.61 0.09
N MET A 138 -10.34 -16.61 0.34
CA MET A 138 -9.88 -15.25 0.62
C MET A 138 -8.99 -15.19 1.88
N TYR A 139 -9.37 -15.88 2.97
CA TYR A 139 -8.56 -15.92 4.19
C TYR A 139 -7.23 -16.66 4.03
N LYS A 140 -7.16 -17.68 3.17
CA LYS A 140 -5.95 -18.51 3.02
C LYS A 140 -5.01 -17.98 1.94
N VAL A 141 -5.54 -17.68 0.76
CA VAL A 141 -4.76 -17.30 -0.43
C VAL A 141 -4.87 -15.81 -0.69
N GLY A 142 -6.05 -15.23 -0.48
CA GLY A 142 -6.27 -13.79 -0.64
C GLY A 142 -5.40 -12.95 0.29
N SER A 143 -5.29 -13.32 1.57
CA SER A 143 -4.39 -12.66 2.52
C SER A 143 -2.91 -12.77 2.10
N LEU A 144 -2.49 -13.90 1.51
CA LEU A 144 -1.12 -14.04 0.98
C LEU A 144 -0.88 -13.14 -0.23
N PHE A 145 -1.85 -13.06 -1.14
CA PHE A 145 -1.79 -12.15 -2.29
C PHE A 145 -1.72 -10.69 -1.85
N TYR A 146 -2.52 -10.31 -0.84
CA TYR A 146 -2.49 -8.98 -0.24
C TYR A 146 -1.16 -8.69 0.47
N ALA A 147 -0.57 -9.69 1.13
CA ALA A 147 0.68 -9.54 1.85
C ALA A 147 1.83 -9.09 0.93
N ILE A 148 1.80 -9.44 -0.37
CA ILE A 148 2.80 -9.00 -1.37
C ILE A 148 2.96 -7.48 -1.37
N TYR A 149 1.86 -6.75 -1.16
CA TYR A 149 1.85 -5.29 -1.19
C TYR A 149 2.75 -4.78 -0.09
N PHE A 150 2.56 -5.32 1.12
CA PHE A 150 3.28 -4.95 2.33
C PHE A 150 4.72 -5.48 2.36
N ILE A 151 4.98 -6.66 1.79
CA ILE A 151 6.33 -7.25 1.73
C ILE A 151 7.29 -6.31 1.01
N ILE A 152 6.80 -5.64 -0.04
CA ILE A 152 7.58 -4.66 -0.80
C ILE A 152 7.48 -3.26 -0.18
N SER A 153 6.27 -2.82 0.17
CA SER A 153 6.04 -1.43 0.56
C SER A 153 6.69 -1.07 1.91
N PHE A 154 6.72 -1.98 2.89
CA PHE A 154 7.34 -1.73 4.19
C PHE A 154 8.84 -1.42 4.10
N PRO A 155 9.70 -2.28 3.50
CA PRO A 155 11.12 -1.97 3.41
C PRO A 155 11.39 -0.76 2.53
N MET A 156 10.61 -0.52 1.47
CA MET A 156 10.74 0.67 0.61
C MET A 156 10.44 1.95 1.39
N PHE A 157 9.29 2.00 2.08
CA PHE A 157 8.85 3.15 2.87
C PHE A 157 9.80 3.46 4.03
N SER A 158 10.41 2.44 4.65
CA SER A 158 11.39 2.66 5.73
C SER A 158 12.60 3.50 5.31
N ARG A 159 12.95 3.51 4.02
CA ARG A 159 14.10 4.27 3.51
C ARG A 159 13.89 5.78 3.57
N ILE A 160 12.64 6.24 3.52
CA ILE A 160 12.33 7.67 3.51
C ILE A 160 12.77 8.33 4.82
N ASP A 161 12.60 7.63 5.94
CA ASP A 161 12.86 8.17 7.29
C ASP A 161 14.26 7.84 7.81
N GLU A 162 14.91 6.79 7.29
CA GLU A 162 16.20 6.30 7.80
C GLU A 162 17.44 6.93 7.10
N ASN A 163 17.24 7.74 6.07
CA ASN A 163 18.36 8.41 5.39
C ASN A 163 18.81 9.67 6.13
N GLU A 164 20.12 9.83 6.30
CA GLU A 164 20.73 11.04 6.88
C GLU A 164 20.43 12.30 6.05
N GLU A 165 20.34 12.14 4.72
CA GLU A 165 19.93 13.18 3.79
C GLU A 165 18.42 13.17 3.57
N LYS A 166 17.78 14.32 3.76
CA LYS A 166 16.37 14.52 3.44
C LYS A 166 16.16 14.40 1.93
N TRP A 167 15.31 13.46 1.52
CA TRP A 167 14.97 13.30 0.11
C TRP A 167 14.26 14.55 -0.44
N SER A 168 14.14 14.68 -1.75
CA SER A 168 13.21 15.66 -2.34
C SER A 168 11.82 15.02 -2.50
N LEU A 169 10.75 15.82 -2.52
CA LEU A 169 9.39 15.28 -2.70
C LEU A 169 9.26 14.53 -4.03
N THR A 170 9.97 14.99 -5.06
CA THR A 170 10.06 14.30 -6.36
C THR A 170 10.70 12.93 -6.22
N ARG A 171 11.80 12.81 -5.45
CA ARG A 171 12.44 11.51 -5.19
C ARG A 171 11.50 10.57 -4.44
N VAL A 172 10.78 11.07 -3.44
CA VAL A 172 9.76 10.30 -2.69
C VAL A 172 8.66 9.81 -3.63
N ALA A 173 8.18 10.66 -4.55
CA ALA A 173 7.15 10.28 -5.51
C ALA A 173 7.63 9.21 -6.51
N VAL A 174 8.86 9.34 -7.03
CA VAL A 174 9.46 8.35 -7.93
C VAL A 174 9.69 7.01 -7.21
N ASP A 175 10.14 7.05 -5.95
CA ASP A 175 10.32 5.83 -5.14
C ASP A 175 8.98 5.10 -4.89
N ALA A 176 7.91 5.85 -4.59
CA ALA A 176 6.56 5.28 -4.44
C ALA A 176 6.06 4.60 -5.73
N LEU A 177 6.27 5.24 -6.88
CA LEU A 177 5.95 4.66 -8.19
C LEU A 177 6.79 3.41 -8.48
N GLY A 178 8.08 3.42 -8.14
CA GLY A 178 8.96 2.27 -8.27
C GLY A 178 8.52 1.09 -7.41
N ALA A 179 8.15 1.35 -6.16
CA ALA A 179 7.59 0.34 -5.26
C ALA A 179 6.28 -0.24 -5.81
N ALA A 180 5.39 0.62 -6.32
CA ALA A 180 4.14 0.19 -6.95
C ALA A 180 4.39 -0.66 -8.21
N MET A 181 5.36 -0.30 -9.05
CA MET A 181 5.71 -1.08 -10.22
C MET A 181 6.27 -2.46 -9.84
N LEU A 182 7.11 -2.52 -8.80
CA LEU A 182 7.66 -3.79 -8.31
C LEU A 182 6.55 -4.72 -7.79
N VAL A 183 5.59 -4.18 -7.02
CA VAL A 183 4.41 -4.95 -6.60
C VAL A 183 3.66 -5.45 -7.84
N THR A 184 3.37 -4.58 -8.80
CA THR A 184 2.66 -4.93 -10.06
C THR A 184 3.32 -6.11 -10.77
N ILE A 185 4.65 -6.09 -10.91
CA ILE A 185 5.41 -7.19 -11.53
C ILE A 185 5.19 -8.50 -10.78
N ILE A 186 5.27 -8.48 -9.44
CA ILE A 186 5.08 -9.70 -8.63
C ILE A 186 3.64 -10.22 -8.74
N LEU A 187 2.64 -9.32 -8.75
CA LEU A 187 1.24 -9.71 -8.95
C LEU A 187 1.01 -10.30 -10.34
N ASP A 188 1.68 -9.78 -11.36
CA ASP A 188 1.62 -10.34 -12.72
C ASP A 188 2.30 -11.71 -12.81
N LEU A 189 3.45 -11.90 -12.17
CA LEU A 189 4.09 -13.21 -12.08
C LEU A 189 3.15 -14.21 -11.39
N TRP A 190 2.51 -13.83 -10.29
CA TRP A 190 1.49 -14.67 -9.64
C TRP A 190 0.37 -15.03 -10.61
N ARG A 191 -0.20 -14.04 -11.31
CA ARG A 191 -1.28 -14.25 -12.27
C ARG A 191 -0.87 -15.21 -13.39
N ILE A 192 0.35 -15.09 -13.92
CA ILE A 192 0.85 -15.91 -15.04
C ILE A 192 1.14 -17.35 -14.58
N PHE A 193 1.76 -17.54 -13.42
CA PHE A 193 2.19 -18.86 -12.96
C PHE A 193 1.13 -19.64 -12.18
N LEU A 194 0.29 -18.96 -11.39
CA LEU A 194 -0.69 -19.59 -10.50
C LEU A 194 -2.12 -19.40 -10.98
N GLY A 195 -2.41 -18.37 -11.78
CA GLY A 195 -3.75 -18.09 -12.31
C GLY A 195 -4.70 -17.43 -11.30
N PRO A 196 -5.97 -17.23 -11.69
CA PRO A 196 -7.01 -16.73 -10.81
C PRO A 196 -7.36 -17.77 -9.72
N ILE A 197 -7.60 -17.29 -8.50
CA ILE A 197 -7.84 -18.16 -7.34
C ILE A 197 -9.33 -18.57 -7.27
N VAL A 198 -10.20 -17.80 -7.92
CA VAL A 198 -11.64 -18.05 -8.01
C VAL A 198 -12.01 -18.34 -9.48
N PRO A 199 -12.91 -19.29 -9.78
CA PRO A 199 -13.41 -19.49 -11.13
C PRO A 199 -14.11 -18.22 -11.61
N VAL A 200 -13.53 -17.57 -12.62
CA VAL A 200 -14.14 -16.41 -13.28
C VAL A 200 -15.37 -16.91 -14.03
N LEU A 201 -16.57 -16.51 -13.61
CA LEU A 201 -17.78 -16.79 -14.38
C LEU A 201 -17.60 -16.18 -15.79
N GLU A 202 -17.64 -17.01 -16.84
CA GLU A 202 -17.52 -16.60 -18.24
C GLU A 202 -18.60 -15.58 -18.71
N SER A 203 -19.52 -15.16 -17.83
CA SER A 203 -20.65 -14.29 -18.18
C SER A 203 -20.34 -12.79 -18.24
N ARG A 204 -19.12 -12.34 -17.94
CA ARG A 204 -18.68 -10.95 -18.21
C ARG A 204 -17.65 -10.90 -19.33
N HIS A 205 -17.98 -11.48 -20.48
CA HIS A 205 -17.32 -11.12 -21.72
C HIS A 205 -17.42 -9.60 -21.92
N CYS A 206 -16.27 -8.97 -22.16
CA CYS A 206 -16.01 -7.57 -22.44
C CYS A 206 -17.26 -6.68 -22.57
N GLY A 207 -17.53 -5.87 -21.53
CA GLY A 207 -18.15 -4.57 -21.76
C GLY A 207 -17.27 -3.79 -22.75
N GLN A 208 -17.91 -3.29 -23.80
CA GLN A 208 -17.41 -2.48 -24.93
C GLN A 208 -16.00 -1.86 -24.76
N PRO A 209 -15.14 -1.86 -25.80
CA PRO A 209 -13.86 -1.17 -25.77
C PRO A 209 -14.09 0.34 -25.63
N GLY A 210 -14.06 0.81 -24.40
CA GLY A 210 -14.05 2.21 -24.01
C GLY A 210 -12.97 2.43 -22.97
N LEU A 211 -12.56 3.69 -22.77
CA LEU A 211 -11.67 4.06 -21.67
C LEU A 211 -12.25 3.49 -20.36
N ALA A 212 -11.52 2.58 -19.70
CA ALA A 212 -11.92 1.92 -18.45
C ALA A 212 -12.38 2.90 -17.34
N TRP A 213 -12.01 4.16 -17.51
CA TRP A 213 -12.21 5.29 -16.60
C TRP A 213 -13.60 5.93 -16.65
N PHE A 214 -14.39 5.71 -17.70
CA PHE A 214 -15.72 6.32 -17.87
C PHE A 214 -16.78 5.28 -18.26
N GLN A 215 -17.10 4.38 -17.35
CA GLN A 215 -18.32 3.58 -17.49
C GLN A 215 -19.49 4.40 -16.94
N VAL A 216 -20.23 5.05 -17.85
CA VAL A 216 -21.54 5.66 -17.52
C VAL A 216 -22.50 4.52 -17.22
N GLN A 217 -22.92 4.40 -15.96
CA GLN A 217 -24.04 3.53 -15.62
C GLN A 217 -25.31 4.12 -16.24
N ASN A 218 -25.74 3.58 -17.38
CA ASN A 218 -27.09 3.81 -17.86
C ASN A 218 -28.07 3.15 -16.89
N VAL A 219 -28.60 3.93 -15.96
CA VAL A 219 -29.76 3.56 -15.17
C VAL A 219 -30.97 3.66 -16.11
N SER A 220 -31.46 2.53 -16.60
CA SER A 220 -32.76 2.45 -17.25
C SER A 220 -33.85 2.60 -16.17
N VAL A 221 -34.62 3.68 -16.30
CA VAL A 221 -35.90 3.93 -15.60
C VAL A 221 -36.90 2.83 -15.90
#